data_AF-W4LM13-F1
#
_entry.id   AF-W4LM13-F1
#
_cell.length_a   1.000
_cell.length_b   1.000
_cell.length_c   1.000
_cell.angle_alpha   90.00
_cell.angle_beta   90.00
_cell.angle_gamma   90.00
#
_symmetry.space_group_name_H-M   'P 1'
#
loop_
_entity.id
_entity.type
_entity.pdbx_description
1 polymer ?
#
loop_
_entity_poly.entity_id
_entity_poly.type
_entity_poly.pdbx_seq_one_letter_code
_entity_poly.pdbx_strand_id
1 'polypeptide(L)'
;MSGGHLRDLMRLIYYACNETDDKITHSHARTAINTLIRDYEMVVRDDEYVQLVEAYRTQNPPNNELSRKLIYNNVLLVYREPDATEWKDVHPAVIQNTKFQREFNQP
;
A
#
# COMPACT_ATOMS: atom_id res chain seq x y z
N MET A 1 -4.13 6.99 -2.17
CA MET A 1 -4.64 6.06 -3.20
C MET A 1 -4.92 4.72 -2.54
N SER A 2 -5.97 4.02 -2.95
CA SER A 2 -6.39 2.75 -2.33
C SER A 2 -5.83 1.48 -3.00
N GLY A 3 -5.10 1.63 -4.12
CA GLY A 3 -4.62 0.47 -4.90
C GLY A 3 -5.75 -0.39 -5.49
N GLY A 4 -6.95 0.16 -5.67
CA GLY A 4 -8.11 -0.62 -6.13
C GLY A 4 -8.74 -1.50 -5.05
N HIS A 5 -8.26 -1.47 -3.80
CA HIS A 5 -8.84 -2.25 -2.70
C HIS A 5 -9.87 -1.47 -1.90
N LEU A 6 -11.03 -2.09 -1.67
CA LEU A 6 -12.15 -1.50 -0.94
C LEU A 6 -11.78 -1.11 0.50
N ARG A 7 -10.97 -1.95 1.18
CA ARG A 7 -10.53 -1.68 2.57
C ARG A 7 -9.85 -0.33 2.68
N ASP A 8 -8.88 -0.04 1.81
CA ASP A 8 -8.13 1.21 1.86
C ASP A 8 -8.91 2.39 1.26
N LEU A 9 -9.85 2.14 0.36
CA LEU A 9 -10.82 3.17 -0.05
C LEU A 9 -11.68 3.63 1.15
N MET A 10 -12.22 2.68 1.93
CA MET A 10 -13.02 3.00 3.12
C MET A 10 -12.20 3.72 4.19
N ARG A 11 -10.94 3.36 4.39
CA ARG A 11 -10.02 4.09 5.28
C ARG A 11 -9.80 5.52 4.82
N LEU A 12 -9.58 5.74 3.52
CA LEU A 12 -9.39 7.09 2.97
C LEU A 12 -10.64 7.96 3.14
N ILE A 13 -11.83 7.39 2.90
CA ILE A 13 -13.11 8.09 3.11
C ILE A 13 -13.26 8.43 4.60
N TYR A 14 -13.04 7.46 5.48
CA TYR A 14 -13.11 7.65 6.93
C TYR A 14 -12.17 8.77 7.41
N TYR A 15 -10.90 8.75 7.00
CA TYR A 15 -9.95 9.80 7.36
C TYR A 15 -10.36 11.16 6.81
N ALA A 16 -10.83 11.23 5.56
CA ALA A 16 -11.26 12.51 4.97
C ALA A 16 -12.51 13.08 5.66
N CYS A 17 -13.47 12.24 6.04
CA CYS A 17 -14.63 12.64 6.84
C CYS A 17 -14.24 13.09 8.25
N ASN A 18 -13.23 12.48 8.86
CA ASN A 18 -12.81 12.86 10.21
C ASN A 18 -12.13 14.24 10.27
N GLU A 19 -11.72 14.79 9.12
CA GLU A 19 -11.13 16.13 9.00
C GLU A 19 -12.18 17.23 8.79
N THR A 20 -13.46 16.89 8.50
CA THR A 20 -14.49 17.89 8.22
C THR A 20 -15.92 17.37 8.44
N ASP A 21 -16.77 18.21 9.03
CA ASP A 21 -18.22 17.95 9.14
C ASP A 21 -19.04 18.45 7.92
N ASP A 22 -18.37 18.99 6.90
CA ASP A 22 -19.00 19.49 5.66
C ASP A 22 -18.52 18.69 4.43
N LYS A 23 -18.08 19.35 3.36
CA LYS A 23 -17.67 18.70 2.12
C LYS A 23 -16.19 18.32 2.16
N ILE A 24 -15.91 17.09 1.74
CA ILE A 24 -14.54 16.65 1.48
C ILE A 24 -13.95 17.47 0.33
N THR A 25 -12.79 18.07 0.60
CA THR A 25 -12.00 18.80 -0.39
C THR A 25 -10.77 17.99 -0.79
N HIS A 26 -10.07 18.45 -1.83
CA HIS A 26 -8.77 17.89 -2.21
C HIS A 26 -7.74 17.94 -1.06
N SER A 27 -7.84 18.96 -0.18
CA SER A 27 -6.96 19.05 1.00
C SER A 27 -7.19 17.88 1.96
N HIS A 28 -8.45 17.59 2.30
CA HIS A 28 -8.82 16.49 3.18
C HIS A 28 -8.41 15.14 2.59
N ALA A 29 -8.61 14.95 1.29
CA ALA A 29 -8.16 13.74 0.59
C ALA A 29 -6.63 13.56 0.67
N ARG A 30 -5.86 14.64 0.52
CA ARG A 30 -4.39 14.60 0.65
C ARG A 30 -3.95 14.28 2.08
N THR A 31 -4.60 14.86 3.09
CA THR A 31 -4.34 14.49 4.49
C THR A 31 -4.64 13.02 4.74
N ALA A 32 -5.78 12.51 4.28
CA ALA A 32 -6.14 11.10 4.38
C ALA A 32 -5.12 10.17 3.72
N ILE A 33 -4.57 10.55 2.55
CA ILE A 33 -3.50 9.80 1.88
C ILE A 33 -2.24 9.77 2.74
N ASN A 34 -1.83 10.91 3.31
CA ASN A 34 -0.66 10.99 4.18
C ASN A 34 -0.83 10.15 5.46
N THR A 35 -2.03 10.13 6.04
CA THR A 35 -2.35 9.27 7.17
C THR A 35 -2.23 7.80 6.79
N LEU A 36 -2.79 7.39 5.64
CA LEU A 36 -2.67 6.02 5.15
C LEU A 36 -1.22 5.59 4.91
N ILE A 37 -0.38 6.47 4.36
CA ILE A 37 1.05 6.20 4.15
C ILE A 37 1.75 5.93 5.49
N ARG A 38 1.50 6.77 6.51
CA ARG A 38 2.08 6.61 7.85
C ARG A 38 1.63 5.32 8.52
N ASP A 39 0.35 4.96 8.38
CA ASP A 39 -0.15 3.70 8.93
C ASP A 39 0.60 2.50 8.35
N TYR A 40 0.83 2.49 7.03
CA TYR A 40 1.61 1.43 6.40
C TYR A 40 3.08 1.44 6.86
N GLU A 41 3.68 2.61 7.05
CA GLU A 41 5.04 2.72 7.59
C GLU A 41 5.19 2.17 9.02
N MET A 42 4.11 2.18 9.82
CA MET A 42 4.06 1.57 11.15
C MET A 42 3.83 0.06 11.12
N VAL A 43 3.16 -0.46 10.09
CA VAL A 43 2.81 -1.89 9.96
C VAL A 43 3.92 -2.72 9.32
N VAL A 44 4.66 -2.15 8.36
CA VAL A 44 5.73 -2.84 7.63
C VAL A 44 7.01 -2.81 8.46
N ARG A 45 7.62 -3.98 8.69
CA ARG A 45 8.89 -4.10 9.40
C ARG A 45 10.04 -3.69 8.50
N ASP A 46 11.12 -3.18 9.09
CA ASP A 46 12.27 -2.66 8.34
C ASP A 46 12.91 -3.72 7.43
N ASP A 47 12.98 -4.98 7.86
CA ASP A 47 13.49 -6.12 7.10
C ASP A 47 12.56 -6.59 5.96
N GLU A 48 11.28 -6.19 5.98
CA GLU A 48 10.31 -6.55 4.94
C GLU A 48 10.43 -5.62 3.71
N TYR A 49 11.03 -4.44 3.85
CA TYR A 49 11.19 -3.49 2.73
C TYR A 49 12.10 -4.01 1.62
N VAL A 50 13.14 -4.77 1.94
CA VAL A 50 14.04 -5.38 0.95
C VAL A 50 13.24 -6.25 -0.03
N GLN A 51 12.36 -7.10 0.49
CA GLN A 51 11.55 -8.00 -0.31
C GLN A 51 10.44 -7.27 -1.07
N LEU A 52 9.90 -6.19 -0.50
CA LEU A 52 8.93 -5.35 -1.20
C LEU A 52 9.56 -4.63 -2.39
N VAL A 53 10.81 -4.16 -2.26
CA VAL A 53 11.54 -3.54 -3.37
C VAL A 53 11.84 -4.56 -4.47
N GLU A 54 12.27 -5.77 -4.09
CA GLU A 54 12.47 -6.86 -5.05
C GLU A 54 11.16 -7.23 -5.77
N ALA A 55 10.07 -7.40 -5.03
CA ALA A 55 8.74 -7.67 -5.57
C ALA A 55 8.28 -6.57 -6.54
N TYR A 56 8.50 -5.30 -6.21
CA TYR A 56 8.16 -4.16 -7.06
C TYR A 56 8.99 -4.13 -8.35
N ARG A 57 10.30 -4.41 -8.27
CA ARG A 57 11.20 -4.44 -9.43
C ARG A 57 10.92 -5.60 -10.37
N THR A 58 10.62 -6.77 -9.82
CA THR A 58 10.47 -8.02 -10.57
C THR A 58 9.03 -8.32 -10.97
N GLN A 59 8.05 -7.66 -10.33
CA GLN A 59 6.63 -7.98 -10.41
C GLN A 59 6.32 -9.46 -10.08
N ASN A 60 7.22 -10.12 -9.34
CA ASN A 60 7.14 -11.54 -9.06
C ASN A 60 7.49 -11.85 -7.59
N PRO A 61 6.66 -11.40 -6.62
CA PRO A 61 6.89 -11.70 -5.21
C PRO A 61 6.86 -13.22 -4.96
N PRO A 62 7.79 -13.75 -4.14
CA PRO A 62 7.85 -15.17 -3.83
C PRO A 62 6.57 -15.68 -3.16
N ASN A 63 6.14 -16.92 -3.43
CA ASN A 63 4.95 -17.50 -2.79
C ASN A 63 5.30 -18.12 -1.42
N ASN A 64 5.83 -17.32 -0.50
CA ASN A 64 6.24 -17.75 0.84
C ASN A 64 5.29 -17.22 1.93
N GLU A 65 5.55 -17.59 3.19
CA GLU A 65 4.74 -17.16 4.34
C GLU A 65 4.73 -15.63 4.51
N LEU A 66 5.86 -14.97 4.24
CA LEU A 66 5.95 -13.52 4.33
C LEU A 66 5.04 -12.84 3.29
N SER A 67 5.02 -13.30 2.04
CA SER A 67 4.09 -12.74 1.05
C SER A 67 2.63 -12.98 1.42
N ARG A 68 2.27 -14.10 2.06
CA ARG A 68 0.91 -14.30 2.60
C ARG A 68 0.57 -13.28 3.68
N LYS A 69 1.50 -13.01 4.60
CA LYS A 69 1.35 -11.97 5.63
C LYS A 69 1.20 -10.58 5.01
N LEU A 70 2.02 -10.24 4.01
CA LEU A 70 1.97 -8.95 3.31
C LEU A 70 0.65 -8.78 2.55
N ILE A 71 0.12 -9.84 1.95
CA ILE A 71 -1.20 -9.84 1.30
C ILE A 71 -2.31 -9.63 2.33
N TYR A 72 -2.28 -10.37 3.44
CA TYR A 72 -3.28 -10.24 4.50
C TYR A 72 -3.38 -8.80 5.04
N ASN A 73 -2.22 -8.14 5.16
CA ASN A 73 -2.09 -6.76 5.61
C ASN A 73 -2.29 -5.70 4.50
N ASN A 74 -2.69 -6.09 3.28
CA ASN A 74 -2.82 -5.20 2.11
C ASN A 74 -1.53 -4.43 1.75
N VAL A 75 -0.37 -4.90 2.19
CA VAL A 75 0.93 -4.32 1.80
C VAL A 75 1.30 -4.78 0.37
N LEU A 76 0.97 -6.03 0.06
CA LEU A 76 1.07 -6.61 -1.27
C LEU A 76 -0.35 -6.87 -1.79
N LEU A 77 -0.66 -6.35 -2.96
CA LEU A 77 -1.98 -6.42 -3.56
C LEU A 77 -2.02 -7.56 -4.58
N VAL A 78 -3.18 -8.22 -4.70
CA VAL A 78 -3.41 -9.30 -5.65
C VAL A 78 -4.50 -8.85 -6.61
N TYR A 79 -4.19 -8.85 -7.90
CA TYR A 79 -5.10 -8.51 -8.98
C TYR A 79 -5.39 -9.75 -9.81
N ARG A 80 -6.63 -9.85 -10.28
CA ARG A 80 -7.13 -10.96 -11.09
C ARG A 80 -7.58 -10.43 -12.43
N GLU A 81 -7.01 -11.01 -13.48
CA GLU A 81 -7.45 -10.79 -14.85
C GLU A 81 -8.67 -11.69 -15.18
N PRO A 82 -9.46 -11.35 -16.21
CA PRO A 82 -10.62 -12.14 -16.61
C PRO A 82 -10.30 -13.59 -17.02
N ASP A 83 -9.06 -13.86 -17.43
CA ASP A 83 -8.56 -15.18 -17.80
C ASP A 83 -8.10 -16.03 -16.60
N ALA A 84 -8.37 -15.56 -15.38
CA ALA A 84 -7.95 -16.14 -14.10
C ALA A 84 -6.43 -16.08 -13.83
N THR A 85 -5.66 -15.31 -14.62
CA THR A 85 -4.28 -14.98 -14.27
C THR A 85 -4.25 -14.02 -13.08
N GLU A 86 -3.38 -14.30 -12.10
CA GLU A 86 -3.15 -13.43 -10.95
C GLU A 86 -1.79 -12.75 -11.07
N TRP A 87 -1.76 -11.44 -10.81
CA TRP A 87 -0.53 -10.69 -10.62
C TRP A 87 -0.56 -9.90 -9.32
N LYS A 88 0.62 -9.51 -8.85
CA LYS A 88 0.78 -8.88 -7.54
C LYS A 88 1.62 -7.63 -7.64
N ASP A 89 1.31 -6.63 -6.84
CA ASP A 89 2.08 -5.40 -6.78
C ASP A 89 2.06 -4.78 -5.39
N VAL A 90 3.06 -3.98 -5.07
CA VAL A 90 3.16 -3.30 -3.78
C VAL A 90 2.11 -2.21 -3.69
N HIS A 91 1.45 -2.09 -2.53
CA HIS A 91 0.42 -1.08 -2.33
C HIS A 91 0.99 0.33 -2.57
N PRO A 92 0.29 1.23 -3.31
CA PRO A 92 0.85 2.53 -3.71
C PRO A 92 1.21 3.44 -2.54
N ALA A 93 0.47 3.37 -1.43
CA ALA A 93 0.84 4.07 -0.19
C ALA A 93 2.14 3.56 0.45
N VAL A 94 2.48 2.28 0.28
CA VAL A 94 3.73 1.69 0.76
C VAL A 94 4.88 2.18 -0.10
N ILE A 95 4.71 2.21 -1.44
CA ILE A 95 5.71 2.75 -2.36
C ILE A 95 6.06 4.19 -2.01
N GLN A 96 5.09 5.00 -1.58
CA GLN A 96 5.31 6.41 -1.23
C GLN A 96 5.92 6.65 0.15
N ASN A 97 6.02 5.64 1.02
CA ASN A 97 6.60 5.85 2.34
C ASN A 97 8.13 6.05 2.26
N THR A 98 8.70 6.71 3.25
CA THR A 98 10.12 7.10 3.24
C THR A 98 11.04 5.88 3.33
N LYS A 99 10.64 4.84 4.05
CA LYS A 99 11.44 3.60 4.21
C LYS A 99 11.57 2.82 2.91
N PHE A 100 10.49 2.66 2.16
CA PHE A 100 10.50 2.02 0.83
C PHE A 100 11.37 2.82 -0.13
N GLN A 101 11.19 4.14 -0.19
CA GLN A 101 11.99 4.99 -1.06
C GLN A 101 13.48 4.94 -0.71
N ARG A 102 13.83 4.85 0.58
CA ARG A 102 15.22 4.65 1.01
C ARG A 102 15.77 3.33 0.49
N GLU A 103 15.05 2.24 0.67
CA GLU A 103 15.47 0.90 0.23
C GLU A 103 15.56 0.81 -1.30
N PHE A 104 14.57 1.36 -2.01
CA PHE A 104 14.50 1.34 -3.47
C PHE A 104 15.65 2.08 -4.14
N ASN A 105 16.17 3.15 -3.51
CA ASN A 105 17.26 3.97 -4.02
C ASN A 105 18.64 3.52 -3.54
N GLN A 106 18.75 2.43 -2.78
CA GLN A 106 20.05 1.84 -2.48
C GLN A 106 20.67 1.28 -3.79
N PRO A 107 21.98 1.55 -4.02
CA PRO A 107 22.69 1.17 -5.23
C PRO A 107 22.82 -0.35 -5.41
#